data_AF-A0A527GSU6-F1
#
_entry.id   AF-A0A527GSU6-F1
#
_cell.length_a   1.000
_cell.length_b   1.000
_cell.length_c   1.000
_cell.angle_alpha   90.00
_cell.angle_beta   90.00
_cell.angle_gamma   90.00
#
_symmetry.space_group_name_H-M   'P 1'
#
loop_
_entity.id
_entity.type
_entity.pdbx_description
1 polymer ?
#
loop_
_entity_poly.entity_id
_entity_poly.type
_entity_poly.pdbx_seq_one_letter_code
_entity_poly.pdbx_strand_id
1 'polypeptide(L)'
;YLALMTATCLDLIGADGPTTVEGPFARNRLFVGMLAAATARAVVGSEAATGTSIGAALLASDRPATHGKGERIEPPVDPAWADYVSAWRGAVEAQG
;
A
#
# COMPACT_ATOMS: atom_id res chain seq x y z
N TYR A 1 7.31 -9.09 -6.74
CA TYR A 1 6.25 -9.23 -7.76
C TYR A 1 4.94 -8.53 -7.35
N LEU A 2 4.12 -9.07 -6.42
CA LEU A 2 2.77 -8.52 -6.15
C LEU A 2 2.76 -7.02 -5.83
N ALA A 3 3.60 -6.57 -4.89
CA ALA A 3 3.71 -5.14 -4.54
C ALA A 3 4.16 -4.25 -5.72
N LEU A 4 4.99 -4.78 -6.63
CA LEU A 4 5.47 -4.06 -7.80
C LEU A 4 4.37 -3.93 -8.85
N MET A 5 3.59 -4.99 -9.07
CA MET A 5 2.39 -4.91 -9.92
C MET A 5 1.35 -3.95 -9.34
N THR A 6 1.15 -3.95 -8.01
CA THR A 6 0.28 -2.97 -7.36
C THR A 6 0.78 -1.55 -7.57
N ALA A 7 2.10 -1.30 -7.42
CA ALA A 7 2.69 0.00 -7.70
C ALA A 7 2.45 0.43 -9.16
N THR A 8 2.63 -0.47 -10.13
CA THR A 8 2.30 -0.20 -11.54
C THR A 8 0.83 0.18 -11.72
N CYS A 9 -0.11 -0.54 -11.10
CA CYS A 9 -1.53 -0.19 -11.18
C CYS A 9 -1.83 1.19 -10.57
N LEU A 10 -1.15 1.55 -9.47
CA LEU A 10 -1.27 2.87 -8.85
C LEU A 10 -0.72 3.98 -9.76
N ASP A 11 0.40 3.73 -10.43
CA ASP A 11 0.99 4.65 -11.41
C ASP A 11 0.04 4.87 -12.60
N LEU A 12 -0.61 3.80 -13.09
CA LEU A 12 -1.57 3.87 -14.21
C LEU A 12 -2.80 4.74 -13.91
N ILE A 13 -3.23 4.80 -12.65
CA ILE A 13 -4.35 5.67 -12.23
C ILE A 13 -3.90 7.05 -11.75
N GLY A 14 -2.59 7.34 -11.79
CA GLY A 14 -2.02 8.63 -11.37
C GLY A 14 -2.09 8.87 -9.86
N ALA A 15 -1.98 7.83 -9.03
CA ALA A 15 -2.06 7.98 -7.58
C ALA A 15 -0.84 8.73 -7.00
N ASP A 16 -1.08 9.76 -6.18
CA ASP A 16 -0.05 10.67 -5.65
C ASP A 16 0.04 10.71 -4.11
N GLY A 17 -0.99 10.24 -3.39
CA GLY A 17 -1.07 10.27 -1.93
C GLY A 17 -0.61 8.99 -1.21
N PRO A 18 -0.70 8.93 0.13
CA PRO A 18 -0.48 7.69 0.88
C PRO A 18 -1.41 6.56 0.41
N THR A 19 -0.92 5.32 0.45
CA THR A 19 -1.73 4.15 0.05
C THR A 19 -2.26 3.43 1.29
N THR A 20 -3.57 3.23 1.39
CA THR A 20 -4.15 2.35 2.42
C THR A 20 -4.26 0.92 1.90
N VAL A 21 -3.77 -0.05 2.66
CA VAL A 21 -3.89 -1.48 2.35
C VAL A 21 -4.84 -2.09 3.38
N GLU A 22 -5.91 -2.71 2.89
CA GLU A 22 -6.88 -3.45 3.72
C GLU A 22 -6.80 -4.96 3.46
N GLY A 23 -7.38 -5.74 4.38
CA GLY A 23 -7.43 -7.19 4.28
C GLY A 23 -6.14 -7.89 4.71
N PRO A 24 -5.99 -9.20 4.42
CA PRO A 24 -4.89 -10.03 4.95
C PRO A 24 -3.48 -9.50 4.63
N PHE A 25 -3.29 -8.85 3.48
CA PHE A 25 -2.00 -8.28 3.07
C PHE A 25 -1.57 -7.05 3.88
N ALA A 26 -2.49 -6.37 4.58
CA ALA A 26 -2.16 -5.22 5.42
C ALA A 26 -1.16 -5.57 6.54
N ARG A 27 -1.14 -6.84 6.98
CA ARG A 27 -0.21 -7.35 8.00
C ARG A 27 1.07 -7.95 7.43
N ASN A 28 1.19 -8.04 6.10
CA ASN A 28 2.38 -8.56 5.45
C ASN A 28 3.41 -7.44 5.29
N ARG A 29 4.35 -7.36 6.24
CA ARG A 29 5.39 -6.32 6.28
C ARG A 29 6.26 -6.27 5.03
N LEU A 30 6.53 -7.41 4.37
CA LEU A 30 7.29 -7.45 3.12
C LEU A 30 6.50 -6.84 1.97
N PHE A 31 5.20 -7.13 1.89
CA PHE A 31 4.32 -6.53 0.89
C PHE A 31 4.19 -5.02 1.09
N VAL A 32 3.87 -4.58 2.31
CA VAL A 32 3.67 -3.17 2.62
C VAL A 32 4.97 -2.37 2.49
N GLY A 33 6.09 -2.93 2.96
CA GLY A 33 7.41 -2.32 2.80
C GLY A 33 7.86 -2.21 1.35
N MET A 34 7.65 -3.27 0.55
CA MET A 34 7.97 -3.22 -0.88
C MET A 34 7.07 -2.23 -1.63
N LEU A 35 5.79 -2.13 -1.25
CA LEU A 35 4.87 -1.17 -1.85
C LEU A 35 5.28 0.27 -1.50
N ALA A 36 5.70 0.53 -0.26
CA ALA A 36 6.22 1.83 0.15
C ALA A 36 7.52 2.19 -0.59
N ALA A 37 8.42 1.23 -0.77
CA ALA A 37 9.64 1.41 -1.55
C ALA A 37 9.33 1.70 -3.03
N ALA A 38 8.49 0.89 -3.67
CA ALA A 38 8.21 0.98 -5.09
C ALA A 38 7.45 2.24 -5.48
N THR A 39 6.61 2.76 -4.58
CA THR A 39 5.83 3.98 -4.81
C THR A 39 6.53 5.24 -4.28
N ALA A 40 7.61 5.10 -3.52
CA ALA A 40 8.26 6.17 -2.75
C ALA A 40 7.26 6.97 -1.87
N ARG A 41 6.15 6.33 -1.47
CA ARG A 41 5.06 6.94 -0.69
C ARG A 41 4.77 6.07 0.52
N ALA A 42 4.29 6.71 1.58
CA ALA A 42 3.91 5.97 2.78
C ALA A 42 2.70 5.05 2.52
N VAL A 43 2.71 3.90 3.19
CA VAL A 43 1.62 2.93 3.14
C VAL A 43 1.05 2.73 4.54
N VAL A 44 -0.27 2.73 4.65
CA VAL A 44 -0.99 2.50 5.91
C VAL A 44 -1.66 1.14 5.84
N GLY A 45 -1.18 0.19 6.65
CA GLY A 45 -1.83 -1.11 6.82
C GLY A 45 -3.02 -0.97 7.78
N SER A 46 -4.23 -1.12 7.27
CA SER A 46 -5.43 -1.09 8.10
C SER A 46 -5.56 -2.39 8.91
N GLU A 47 -5.74 -2.26 10.22
CA GLU A 47 -6.07 -3.40 11.09
C GLU A 47 -7.54 -3.82 10.97
N ALA A 48 -8.40 -2.95 10.43
CA ALA A 48 -9.81 -3.23 10.29
C ALA A 48 -10.04 -4.21 9.14
N ALA A 49 -10.43 -5.44 9.47
CA ALA A 49 -10.86 -6.44 8.49
C ALA A 49 -12.24 -6.10 7.84
N THR A 50 -12.91 -5.03 8.29
CA THR A 50 -14.30 -4.70 7.97
C THR A 50 -14.50 -3.23 7.56
N GLY A 51 -13.58 -2.67 6.76
CA GLY A 51 -13.67 -1.29 6.25
C GLY A 51 -15.04 -0.95 5.66
N THR A 52 -15.64 -1.89 4.91
CA THR A 52 -16.98 -1.75 4.34
C THR A 52 -18.08 -1.61 5.41
N SER A 53 -18.08 -2.46 6.44
CA SER A 53 -19.09 -2.39 7.50
C SER A 53 -18.93 -1.13 8.37
N ILE A 54 -17.70 -0.69 8.60
CA ILE A 54 -17.39 0.57 9.28
C ILE A 54 -17.92 1.75 8.45
N GLY A 55 -17.67 1.75 7.13
CA GLY A 55 -18.20 2.74 6.19
C GLY A 55 -19.73 2.80 6.20
N ALA A 56 -20.40 1.65 6.19
CA ALA A 56 -21.86 1.57 6.30
C ALA A 56 -22.38 2.11 7.64
N ALA A 57 -21.71 1.76 8.75
CA ALA A 57 -22.08 2.27 10.08
C ALA A 57 -21.91 3.80 10.16
N LEU A 58 -20.84 4.35 9.58
CA LEU A 58 -20.60 5.80 9.48
C LEU A 58 -21.69 6.53 8.71
N LEU A 59 -22.13 5.99 7.58
CA LEU A 59 -23.23 6.56 6.80
C LEU A 59 -24.55 6.57 7.58
N ALA A 60 -24.75 5.57 8.45
CA ALA A 60 -25.97 5.41 9.24
C ALA A 60 -25.94 6.14 10.61
N SER A 61 -24.81 6.71 11.01
CA SER A 61 -24.61 7.27 12.36
C SER A 61 -24.07 8.70 12.33
N ASP A 62 -24.67 9.62 13.09
CA ASP A 62 -24.13 10.98 13.31
C ASP A 62 -22.96 11.03 14.32
N ARG A 63 -22.39 9.88 14.70
CA ARG A 63 -21.28 9.82 15.66
C ARG A 63 -19.93 9.90 14.95
N PRO A 64 -18.98 10.71 15.44
CA PRO A 64 -17.62 10.70 14.92
C PRO A 64 -17.00 9.32 15.18
N ALA A 65 -16.61 8.62 14.12
CA ALA A 65 -15.90 7.35 14.29
C ALA A 65 -14.44 7.57 14.65
N THR A 66 -14.01 6.88 15.69
CA THR A 66 -12.59 6.60 15.93
C THR A 66 -12.18 5.43 15.04
N HIS A 67 -11.57 5.72 13.89
CA HIS A 67 -10.92 4.67 13.11
C HIS A 67 -9.64 4.26 13.82
N GLY A 68 -9.40 2.95 13.92
CA GLY A 68 -8.13 2.42 14.40
C GLY A 68 -6.99 2.98 13.55
N LYS A 69 -5.95 3.50 14.20
CA LYS A 69 -4.76 3.97 13.50
C LYS A 69 -4.05 2.75 12.93
N GLY A 70 -4.20 2.53 11.62
CA GLY A 70 -3.42 1.52 10.92
C GLY A 70 -1.92 1.76 11.07
N GLU A 71 -1.12 0.70 10.93
CA GLU A 71 0.34 0.83 10.98
C GLU A 71 0.83 1.59 9.74
N ARG A 72 1.41 2.76 9.96
CA ARG A 72 2.01 3.55 8.88
C ARG A 72 3.46 3.14 8.67
N ILE A 73 3.76 2.71 7.47
CA ILE A 73 5.09 2.31 7.01
C ILE A 73 5.59 3.37 6.03
N GLU A 74 6.67 4.04 6.39
CA GLU A 74 7.39 4.96 5.51
C GLU A 74 8.24 4.18 4.50
N PRO A 75 8.59 4.77 3.34
CA PRO A 75 9.53 4.17 2.41
C PRO A 75 10.82 3.75 3.12
N PRO A 76 11.30 2.51 2.95
CA PRO A 76 12.53 2.06 3.58
C PRO A 76 13.74 2.84 3.05
N VAL A 77 14.70 3.13 3.94
CA VAL A 77 15.94 3.84 3.61
C VAL A 77 17.03 2.93 3.03
N ASP A 78 16.88 1.62 3.18
CA ASP A 78 17.83 0.64 2.68
C ASP A 78 17.77 0.59 1.14
N PRO A 79 18.89 0.87 0.43
CA PRO A 79 18.93 0.91 -1.02
C PRO A 79 18.57 -0.42 -1.67
N ALA A 80 18.72 -1.56 -0.98
CA ALA A 80 18.41 -2.88 -1.52
C ALA A 80 16.97 -3.00 -2.05
N TRP A 81 16.03 -2.26 -1.45
CA TRP A 81 14.63 -2.22 -1.90
C TRP A 81 14.48 -1.47 -3.22
N ALA A 82 15.12 -0.31 -3.35
CA ALA A 82 15.11 0.48 -4.58
C ALA A 82 15.85 -0.25 -5.71
N ASP A 83 16.98 -0.88 -5.40
CA ASP A 83 17.74 -1.69 -6.35
C ASP A 83 16.89 -2.85 -6.89
N TYR A 84 16.13 -3.51 -6.02
CA TYR A 84 15.21 -4.57 -6.42
C TYR A 84 14.08 -4.07 -7.33
N VAL A 85 13.51 -2.89 -7.04
CA VAL A 85 12.49 -2.25 -7.89
C VAL A 85 13.06 -1.98 -9.28
N SER A 86 14.24 -1.37 -9.36
CA SER A 86 14.94 -1.06 -10.61
C SER A 86 15.26 -2.33 -11.41
N ALA A 87 15.81 -3.35 -10.76
CA ALA A 87 16.14 -4.62 -11.39
C ALA A 87 14.89 -5.33 -11.94
N TRP A 88 13.77 -5.31 -11.19
CA TRP A 88 12.52 -5.89 -11.65
C TRP A 88 11.94 -5.16 -12.86
N ARG A 89 11.93 -3.82 -12.85
CA ARG A 89 11.47 -3.01 -13.99
C ARG A 89 12.29 -3.30 -15.24
N GLY A 90 13.63 -3.30 -15.12
CA GLY A 90 14.52 -3.64 -16.23
C GLY A 90 14.31 -5.06 -16.77
N ALA A 91 14.01 -6.03 -15.90
CA ALA A 91 13.72 -7.40 -16.32
C ALA A 91 12.37 -7.53 -17.06
N VAL A 92 11.35 -6.76 -16.67
CA VAL A 92 10.04 -6.74 -17.36
C VAL A 92 10.16 -6.06 -18.73
N GLU A 93 10.88 -4.95 -18.81
CA GLU A 93 11.13 -4.23 -20.07
C GLU A 93 11.92 -5.07 -21.07
N ALA A 94 12.90 -5.87 -20.62
CA ALA A 94 13.66 -6.76 -21.49
C ALA A 94 12.86 -7.96 -22.05
N GLN A 95 11.66 -8.22 -21.52
CA GLN A 95 10.77 -9.29 -21.98
C GLN A 95 9.67 -8.82 -22.93
N GLY A 96 9.48 -7.50 -23.08
CA GLY A 96 8.52 -6.88 -24.01
C GLY A 96 9.15 -6.58 -25.37
#